data_AF-A0AAV9IME5-F1
#
_entry.id   AF-A0AAV9IME5-F1
#
_cell.length_a   1.000
_cell.length_b   1.000
_cell.length_c   1.000
_cell.angle_alpha   90.00
_cell.angle_beta   90.00
_cell.angle_gamma   90.00
#
_symmetry.space_group_name_H-M   'P 1'
#
loop_
_entity.id
_entity.type
_entity.pdbx_description
1 polymer ?
#
loop_
_entity_poly.entity_id
_entity_poly.type
_entity_poly.pdbx_seq_one_letter_code
_entity_poly.pdbx_strand_id
1 'polypeptide(L)'
;MSDETPLDARKAQREQRYEPVLLHFGENQVPKEVQKEAWKACDALVQVFKECSKKRTFSVSWACQRELQDMTQCLYEYETDENNIRRARWKVAKEHPSAVKGYRKVKDD
;
A
#
# COMPACT_ATOMS: atom_id res chain seq x y z
N MET A 1 15.57 10.12 -16.57
CA MET A 1 14.35 10.24 -17.38
C MET A 1 14.25 8.95 -18.16
N SER A 2 13.49 7.98 -17.64
CA SER A 2 13.36 6.66 -18.25
C SER A 2 12.26 6.73 -19.29
N ASP A 3 12.60 6.46 -20.55
CA ASP A 3 11.65 6.34 -21.65
C ASP A 3 10.59 5.26 -21.32
N GLU A 4 9.32 5.67 -21.19
CA GLU A 4 8.20 4.74 -21.08
C GLU A 4 8.00 4.04 -22.44
N THR A 5 8.31 2.75 -22.51
CA THR A 5 8.10 1.95 -23.71
C THR A 5 6.61 1.81 -24.04
N PRO A 6 6.20 1.80 -25.33
CA PRO A 6 4.79 1.67 -25.74
C PRO A 6 4.06 0.42 -25.21
N LEU A 7 4.81 -0.61 -24.79
CA LEU A 7 4.28 -1.83 -24.19
C LEU A 7 3.84 -1.62 -22.72
N ASP A 8 4.55 -0.78 -21.98
CA ASP A 8 4.26 -0.50 -20.57
C ASP A 8 3.03 0.39 -20.44
N ALA A 9 2.86 1.37 -21.34
CA ALA A 9 1.66 2.17 -21.44
C ALA A 9 0.39 1.32 -21.70
N ARG A 10 0.48 0.30 -22.56
CA ARG A 10 -0.63 -0.62 -22.84
C ARG A 10 -0.96 -1.55 -21.67
N LYS A 11 0.05 -1.97 -20.91
CA LYS A 11 -0.14 -2.75 -19.68
C LYS A 11 -0.78 -1.90 -18.59
N ALA A 12 -0.30 -0.67 -18.39
CA ALA A 12 -0.87 0.29 -17.46
C ALA A 12 -2.34 0.60 -17.79
N GLN A 13 -2.67 0.78 -19.07
CA GLN A 13 -4.07 0.93 -19.52
C GLN A 13 -4.93 -0.29 -19.20
N ARG A 14 -4.41 -1.51 -19.37
CA ARG A 14 -5.13 -2.74 -18.99
C ARG A 14 -5.30 -2.85 -17.49
N GLU A 15 -4.28 -2.55 -16.70
CA GLU A 15 -4.33 -2.56 -15.24
C GLU A 15 -5.23 -1.44 -14.67
N GLN A 16 -5.42 -0.34 -15.39
CA GLN A 16 -6.42 0.71 -15.11
C GLN A 16 -7.84 0.29 -15.46
N ARG A 17 -8.04 -0.50 -16.52
CA ARG A 17 -9.37 -0.96 -16.96
C ARG A 17 -9.85 -2.21 -16.23
N TYR A 18 -8.93 -3.07 -15.78
CA TYR A 18 -9.24 -4.35 -15.16
C TYR A 18 -8.60 -4.47 -13.78
N GLU A 19 -9.30 -5.13 -12.86
CA GLU A 19 -8.78 -5.53 -11.55
C GLU A 19 -8.86 -7.05 -11.39
N PRO A 20 -7.87 -7.69 -10.73
CA PRO A 20 -7.95 -9.11 -10.43
C PRO A 20 -8.98 -9.34 -9.32
N VAL A 21 -9.87 -10.30 -9.54
CA VAL A 21 -10.78 -10.82 -8.52
C VAL A 21 -10.06 -11.97 -7.84
N LEU A 22 -9.71 -11.80 -6.57
CA LEU A 22 -8.98 -12.82 -5.82
C LEU A 22 -9.96 -13.77 -5.13
N LEU A 23 -9.50 -14.99 -4.88
CA LEU A 23 -10.12 -15.91 -3.93
C LEU A 23 -9.90 -15.42 -2.50
N HIS A 24 -10.66 -15.97 -1.55
CA HIS A 24 -10.60 -15.55 -0.15
C HIS A 24 -9.17 -15.52 0.42
N PHE A 25 -8.34 -16.51 0.09
CA PHE A 25 -6.93 -16.53 0.47
C PHE A 25 -6.17 -15.30 -0.05
N GLY A 26 -6.34 -14.96 -1.34
CA GLY A 26 -5.68 -13.81 -1.95
C GLY A 26 -6.17 -12.48 -1.36
N GLU A 27 -7.48 -12.32 -1.16
CA GLU A 27 -8.04 -11.13 -0.51
C GLU A 27 -7.47 -10.93 0.91
N ASN A 28 -7.22 -12.01 1.66
CA ASN A 28 -6.59 -11.94 2.99
C ASN A 28 -5.09 -11.53 2.95
N GLN A 29 -4.43 -11.59 1.80
CA GLN A 29 -3.04 -11.11 1.64
C GLN A 29 -2.97 -9.63 1.26
N VAL A 30 -4.01 -9.10 0.61
CA VAL A 30 -4.07 -7.68 0.22
C VAL A 30 -3.77 -6.73 1.38
N PRO A 31 -4.43 -6.80 2.55
CA PRO A 31 -4.16 -5.85 3.63
C PRO A 31 -2.73 -5.95 4.16
N LYS A 32 -2.13 -7.15 4.15
CA LYS A 32 -0.74 -7.34 4.57
C LYS A 32 0.23 -6.69 3.60
N GLU A 33 -0.05 -6.78 2.30
CA GLU A 33 0.80 -6.17 1.29
C GLU A 33 0.64 -4.65 1.27
N VAL A 34 -0.58 -4.12 1.42
CA VAL A 34 -0.83 -2.68 1.58
C VAL A 34 -0.08 -2.15 2.80
N GLN A 35 -0.22 -2.80 3.95
CA GLN A 35 0.48 -2.40 5.18
C GLN A 35 2.00 -2.39 4.98
N LYS A 36 2.56 -3.45 4.40
CA LYS A 36 4.01 -3.55 4.12
C LYS A 36 4.51 -2.44 3.19
N GLU A 37 3.72 -2.02 2.22
CA GLU A 37 4.05 -0.89 1.35
C GLU A 37 3.86 0.46 2.06
N ALA A 38 2.81 0.60 2.87
CA ALA A 38 2.56 1.79 3.70
C ALA A 38 3.74 2.09 4.62
N TRP A 39 4.27 1.08 5.32
CA TRP A 39 5.44 1.23 6.18
C TRP A 39 6.69 1.70 5.42
N LYS A 40 6.85 1.30 4.15
CA LYS A 40 7.96 1.75 3.31
C LYS A 40 7.76 3.18 2.82
N ALA A 41 6.53 3.53 2.42
CA ALA A 41 6.18 4.87 1.95
C ALA A 41 6.29 5.91 3.08
N CYS A 42 5.86 5.54 4.30
CA CYS A 42 5.89 6.38 5.49
C CYS A 42 7.20 6.27 6.30
N ASP A 43 8.26 5.61 5.78
CA ASP A 43 9.47 5.34 6.58
C ASP A 43 10.11 6.62 7.13
N ALA A 44 10.05 7.73 6.40
CA ALA A 44 10.55 9.02 6.89
C ALA A 44 9.90 9.45 8.22
N LEU A 45 8.57 9.33 8.34
CA LEU A 45 7.83 9.66 9.56
C LEU A 45 8.11 8.63 10.67
N VAL A 46 8.29 7.36 10.29
CA VAL A 46 8.69 6.30 11.21
C VAL A 46 10.07 6.60 11.82
N GLN A 47 11.02 7.12 11.03
CA GLN A 47 12.34 7.51 11.56
C GLN A 47 12.24 8.67 12.54
N VAL A 48 11.45 9.70 12.23
CA VAL A 48 11.21 10.83 13.14
C VAL A 48 10.60 10.37 14.46
N PHE A 49 9.59 9.50 14.40
CA PHE A 49 9.00 8.90 15.60
C PHE A 49 10.02 8.04 16.38
N LYS A 50 10.85 7.25 15.69
CA LYS A 50 11.92 6.45 16.30
C LYS A 50 12.96 7.33 17.00
N GLU A 51 13.37 8.43 16.39
CA GLU A 51 14.32 9.38 16.98
C GLU A 51 13.76 10.05 18.23
N CYS A 52 12.48 10.44 18.20
CA CYS A 52 11.79 10.96 19.37
C CYS A 52 11.71 9.92 20.50
N SER A 53 11.36 8.69 20.15
CA SER A 53 11.24 7.57 21.09
C SER A 53 12.57 7.16 21.71
N LYS A 54 13.68 7.17 20.95
CA LYS A 54 15.02 6.82 21.45
C LYS A 54 15.49 7.70 22.60
N LYS A 55 15.06 8.97 22.63
CA LYS A 55 15.47 9.94 23.64
C LYS A 55 14.68 9.82 24.95
N ARG A 56 13.66 8.94 25.03
CA ARG A 56 12.72 8.89 26.16
C ARG A 56 12.33 7.45 26.52
N THR A 57 12.48 7.09 27.78
CA THR A 57 12.19 5.73 28.29
C THR A 57 10.80 5.57 28.91
N PHE A 58 10.19 6.64 29.44
CA PHE A 58 8.94 6.54 30.21
C PHE A 58 7.78 7.44 29.74
N SER A 59 8.02 8.41 28.85
CA SER A 59 7.01 9.43 28.45
C SER A 59 6.75 9.52 26.94
N VAL A 60 7.05 8.46 26.18
CA VAL A 60 6.96 8.44 24.71
C VAL A 60 5.55 8.81 24.22
N SER A 61 4.50 8.25 24.83
CA SER A 61 3.12 8.42 24.35
C SER A 61 2.61 9.86 24.41
N TRP A 62 3.12 10.69 25.32
CA TRP A 62 2.77 12.11 25.41
C TRP A 62 3.78 13.00 24.69
N ALA A 63 5.07 12.68 24.84
CA ALA A 63 6.13 13.57 24.41
C ALA A 63 6.44 13.43 22.91
N CYS A 64 6.04 12.32 22.29
CA CYS A 64 6.15 12.06 20.84
C CYS A 64 4.76 11.93 20.18
N GLN A 65 3.73 12.53 20.78
CA GLN A 65 2.36 12.37 20.32
C GLN A 65 2.17 12.91 18.90
N ARG A 66 2.83 14.01 18.55
CA ARG A 66 2.74 14.61 17.21
C ARG A 66 3.35 13.70 16.16
N GLU A 67 4.56 13.22 16.41
CA GLU A 67 5.28 12.32 15.53
C GLU A 67 4.53 10.99 15.35
N LEU A 68 3.90 10.50 16.43
CA LEU A 68 3.02 9.33 16.38
C LEU A 68 1.79 9.61 15.50
N GLN A 69 1.13 10.75 15.68
CA GLN A 69 -0.04 11.15 14.89
C GLN A 69 0.30 11.25 13.40
N ASP A 70 1.38 11.96 13.06
CA ASP A 70 1.81 12.14 11.67
C ASP A 70 2.10 10.78 11.00
N MET A 71 2.83 9.90 11.70
CA MET A 71 3.10 8.54 11.22
C MET A 71 1.81 7.74 11.02
N THR A 72 0.91 7.73 12.00
CA THR A 72 -0.35 6.99 11.90
C THR A 72 -1.29 7.52 10.82
N GLN A 73 -1.29 8.85 10.61
CA GLN A 73 -2.08 9.50 9.57
C GLN A 73 -1.59 9.08 8.19
N CYS A 74 -0.27 9.08 7.97
CA CYS A 74 0.32 8.62 6.70
C CYS A 74 -0.04 7.15 6.42
N LEU A 75 0.07 6.28 7.42
CA LEU A 75 -0.29 4.86 7.26
C LEU A 75 -1.77 4.71 6.91
N TYR A 76 -2.64 5.43 7.61
CA TYR A 76 -4.09 5.39 7.37
C TYR A 76 -4.46 5.89 5.96
N GLU A 77 -3.89 7.02 5.52
CA GLU A 77 -4.10 7.55 4.17
C GLU A 77 -3.61 6.56 3.11
N TYR A 78 -2.47 5.89 3.34
CA TYR A 78 -1.98 4.88 2.41
C TYR A 78 -2.88 3.64 2.37
N GLU A 79 -3.32 3.16 3.53
CA GLU A 79 -4.16 1.95 3.65
C GLU A 79 -5.59 2.15 3.13
N THR A 80 -6.10 3.39 3.12
CA THR A 80 -7.44 3.74 2.62
C THR A 80 -7.49 4.16 1.16
N ASP A 81 -6.36 4.54 0.55
CA ASP A 81 -6.31 4.91 -0.86
C ASP A 81 -6.57 3.66 -1.75
N GLU A 82 -7.69 3.69 -2.46
CA GLU A 82 -8.12 2.65 -3.40
C GLU A 82 -7.06 2.33 -4.45
N ASN A 83 -6.23 3.30 -4.86
CA ASN A 83 -5.13 3.04 -5.79
C ASN A 83 -4.05 2.17 -5.16
N ASN A 84 -3.75 2.35 -3.87
CA ASN A 84 -2.79 1.51 -3.14
C ASN A 84 -3.35 0.10 -2.95
N ILE A 85 -4.61 -0.02 -2.56
CA ILE A 85 -5.31 -1.31 -2.42
C ILE A 85 -5.31 -2.06 -3.76
N ARG A 86 -5.62 -1.36 -4.86
CA ARG A 86 -5.63 -1.93 -6.20
C ARG A 86 -4.24 -2.38 -6.66
N ARG A 87 -3.21 -1.59 -6.40
CA ARG A 87 -1.81 -1.97 -6.67
C ARG A 87 -1.42 -3.22 -5.88
N ALA A 88 -1.79 -3.29 -4.60
CA ALA A 88 -1.54 -4.45 -3.76
C ALA A 88 -2.28 -5.70 -4.26
N ARG A 89 -3.54 -5.59 -4.71
CA ARG A 89 -4.27 -6.69 -5.36
C ARG A 89 -3.53 -7.24 -6.58
N TRP A 90 -3.02 -6.35 -7.44
CA TRP A 90 -2.23 -6.75 -8.60
C TRP A 90 -0.93 -7.46 -8.21
N LYS A 91 -0.30 -7.03 -7.12
CA LYS A 91 0.91 -7.67 -6.60
C LYS A 91 0.63 -9.06 -6.05
N VAL A 92 -0.43 -9.19 -5.24
CA VAL A 92 -0.90 -10.50 -4.75
C VAL A 92 -1.27 -11.42 -5.91
N ALA A 93 -1.92 -10.91 -6.96
CA ALA A 93 -2.23 -11.69 -8.15
C ALA A 93 -0.98 -12.19 -8.90
N LYS A 94 0.10 -11.37 -8.92
CA LYS A 94 1.40 -11.72 -9.52
C LYS A 94 2.15 -12.77 -8.68
N GLU A 95 2.13 -12.65 -7.36
CA GLU A 95 2.81 -13.57 -6.44
C GLU A 95 2.05 -14.89 -6.25
N HIS A 96 0.72 -14.85 -6.32
CA HIS A 96 -0.16 -15.99 -6.11
C HIS A 96 -1.14 -16.16 -7.28
N PRO A 97 -0.67 -16.63 -8.46
CA PRO A 97 -1.52 -16.79 -9.63
C PRO A 97 -2.66 -17.79 -9.43
N SER A 98 -2.49 -18.80 -8.55
CA SER A 98 -3.54 -19.76 -8.18
C SER A 98 -4.66 -19.15 -7.33
N ALA A 99 -4.42 -17.99 -6.70
CA ALA A 99 -5.42 -17.27 -5.93
C ALA A 99 -6.29 -16.36 -6.79
N VAL A 100 -6.02 -16.24 -8.10
CA VAL A 100 -6.79 -15.38 -9.01
C VAL A 100 -8.00 -16.16 -9.54
N LYS A 101 -9.20 -15.68 -9.23
CA LYS A 101 -10.47 -16.23 -9.76
C LYS A 101 -10.77 -15.73 -11.17
N GLY A 102 -10.35 -14.51 -11.49
CA GLY A 102 -10.57 -13.88 -12.78
C GLY A 102 -10.27 -12.39 -12.76
N TYR A 103 -10.78 -11.65 -13.74
CA TYR A 103 -10.62 -10.20 -13.83
C TYR A 103 -11.97 -9.51 -14.01
N ARG A 104 -12.17 -8.38 -13.34
CA ARG A 104 -13.36 -7.53 -13.46
C ARG A 104 -12.98 -6.20 -14.12
N LYS A 105 -13.89 -5.62 -14.90
CA LYS A 105 -13.74 -4.24 -15.38
C LYS A 105 -13.99 -3.27 -14.23
N VAL A 106 -13.05 -2.38 -13.97
CA VAL A 106 -13.28 -1.28 -13.04
C VAL A 106 -14.28 -0.33 -13.68
N LYS A 107 -15.30 0.07 -12.93
CA LYS A 107 -16.25 1.08 -13.39
C LYS A 107 -15.54 2.41 -13.35
N ASP A 108 -15.53 3.10 -14.48
CA ASP A 108 -15.19 4.51 -14.52
C ASP A 108 -16.44 5.24 -14.00
N ASP A 109 -16.37 5.81 -12.80
CA ASP A 109 -17.41 6.69 -12.23
C ASP A 109 -17.31 8.11 -12.85
#